data_AF-A0A8S9UZ66-F1
#
_entry.id   AF-A0A8S9UZ66-F1
#
_cell.length_a   1.000
_cell.length_b   1.000
_cell.length_c   1.000
_cell.angle_alpha   90.00
_cell.angle_beta   90.00
_cell.angle_gamma   90.00
#
_symmetry.space_group_name_H-M   'P 1'
#
loop_
_entity.id
_entity.type
_entity.pdbx_description
1 polymer ?
#
loop_
_entity_poly.entity_id
_entity_poly.type
_entity_poly.pdbx_seq_one_letter_code
_entity_poly.pdbx_strand_id
1 'polypeptide(L)'
;MLDEIFLLLVVVVCARLVQNHRLSRRAAHENMVRVLGLMTADGQRFFDAIHSSRNSFLFRDHFRMDVAAFDTLFELCQPFIVDTVRNQREVLAVALHWIGTASTCRMQEVLFDLTFSTIHKYRIRGTRAICVR
;
A
#
# COMPACT_ATOMS: atom_id res chain seq x y z
N MET A 1 -33.92 -7.97 24.20
CA MET A 1 -33.60 -6.54 24.49
C MET A 1 -32.14 -6.36 24.94
N LEU A 2 -31.62 -7.18 25.88
CA LEU A 2 -30.20 -7.14 26.27
C LEU A 2 -29.23 -7.53 25.14
N ASP A 3 -29.60 -8.48 24.28
CA ASP A 3 -28.75 -8.94 23.17
C ASP A 3 -28.54 -7.88 22.10
N GLU A 4 -29.56 -7.08 21.78
CA GLU A 4 -29.45 -5.99 20.80
C GLU A 4 -28.61 -4.83 21.32
N ILE A 5 -28.74 -4.49 22.61
CA ILE A 5 -27.91 -3.47 23.26
C ILE A 5 -26.46 -3.94 23.34
N PHE A 6 -26.22 -5.22 23.65
CA PHE A 6 -24.88 -5.81 23.66
C PHE A 6 -24.25 -5.81 22.26
N LEU A 7 -25.01 -6.19 21.23
CA LEU A 7 -24.55 -6.16 19.84
C LEU A 7 -24.19 -4.73 19.39
N LEU A 8 -25.03 -3.75 19.75
CA LEU A 8 -24.80 -2.34 19.44
C LEU A 8 -23.51 -1.83 20.12
N LEU A 9 -23.29 -2.18 21.38
CA LEU A 9 -22.07 -1.86 22.12
C LEU A 9 -20.82 -2.46 21.45
N VAL A 10 -20.87 -3.73 21.06
CA VAL A 10 -19.76 -4.39 20.35
C VAL A 10 -19.45 -3.68 19.04
N VAL A 11 -20.48 -3.35 18.24
CA VAL A 11 -20.29 -2.63 16.97
C VAL A 11 -19.65 -1.26 17.20
N VAL A 12 -20.11 -0.49 18.18
CA VAL A 12 -19.55 0.84 18.49
C VAL A 12 -18.10 0.75 18.95
N VAL A 13 -17.78 -0.19 19.83
CA VAL A 13 -16.40 -0.41 20.32
C VAL A 13 -15.49 -0.84 19.18
N CYS A 14 -15.90 -1.81 18.36
CA CYS A 14 -15.15 -2.25 17.18
C CYS A 14 -14.95 -1.11 16.18
N ALA A 15 -15.98 -0.30 15.91
CA ALA A 15 -15.89 0.84 14.99
C ALA A 15 -14.87 1.87 15.47
N ARG A 16 -14.89 2.22 16.77
CA ARG A 16 -13.91 3.15 17.38
C ARG A 16 -12.50 2.59 17.32
N LEU A 17 -12.32 1.29 17.61
CA LEU A 17 -11.02 0.65 17.57
C LEU A 17 -10.43 0.64 16.15
N VAL A 18 -11.26 0.37 15.15
CA VAL A 18 -10.87 0.45 13.73
C VAL A 18 -10.52 1.89 13.33
N GLN A 19 -11.30 2.88 13.76
CA GLN A 19 -11.01 4.29 13.50
C GLN A 19 -9.68 4.73 14.13
N ASN A 20 -9.45 4.40 15.41
CA ASN A 20 -8.21 4.74 16.10
C ASN A 20 -6.99 4.08 15.45
N HIS A 21 -7.09 2.80 15.06
CA HIS A 21 -6.00 2.13 14.36
C HIS A 21 -5.74 2.75 12.98
N ARG A 22 -6.79 3.20 12.26
CA ARG A 22 -6.62 3.91 10.98
C ARG A 22 -5.94 5.25 11.17
N LEU A 23 -6.36 6.06 12.14
CA LEU A 23 -5.76 7.35 12.45
C LEU A 23 -4.28 7.21 12.86
N SER A 24 -3.98 6.25 13.74
CA SER A 24 -2.60 5.96 14.15
C SER A 24 -1.72 5.54 12.97
N ARG A 25 -2.21 4.66 12.11
CA ARG A 25 -1.46 4.23 10.91
C ARG A 25 -1.25 5.37 9.93
N ARG A 26 -2.27 6.20 9.71
CA ARG A 26 -2.17 7.38 8.83
C ARG A 26 -1.14 8.38 9.34
N ALA A 27 -1.13 8.67 10.65
CA ALA A 27 -0.10 9.53 11.25
C ALA A 27 1.31 8.93 11.09
N ALA A 28 1.45 7.61 11.27
CA ALA A 28 2.72 6.92 11.06
C ALA A 28 3.16 6.95 9.57
N HIS A 29 2.21 6.81 8.65
CA HIS A 29 2.42 6.94 7.22
C HIS A 29 2.92 8.34 6.85
N GLU A 30 2.20 9.38 7.27
CA GLU A 30 2.56 10.78 7.03
C GLU A 30 3.97 11.09 7.57
N ASN A 31 4.30 10.60 8.76
CA ASN A 31 5.64 10.74 9.30
C ASN A 31 6.70 10.00 8.47
N MET A 32 6.42 8.78 8.02
CA MET A 32 7.36 7.98 7.22
C MET A 32 7.62 8.61 5.84
N VAL A 33 6.57 9.03 5.15
CA VAL A 33 6.64 9.72 3.86
C VAL A 33 7.43 11.02 3.98
N ARG A 34 7.19 11.80 5.06
CA ARG A 34 7.96 13.02 5.34
C ARG A 34 9.45 12.73 5.56
N VAL A 35 9.79 11.68 6.31
CA VAL A 35 11.19 11.26 6.52
C VAL A 35 11.86 10.86 5.20
N LEU A 36 11.10 10.30 4.25
CA LEU A 36 11.58 9.97 2.90
C LEU A 36 11.72 11.20 1.98
N GLY A 37 11.46 12.41 2.48
CA GLY A 37 11.53 13.66 1.71
C GLY A 37 10.41 13.81 0.68
N LEU A 38 9.34 13.01 0.80
CA LEU A 38 8.16 13.12 -0.05
C LEU A 38 7.19 14.12 0.59
N MET A 39 6.77 15.12 -0.20
CA MET A 39 5.65 16.00 0.15
C MET A 39 4.38 15.36 -0.42
N THR A 40 3.65 14.61 0.39
CA THR A 40 2.29 14.20 0.04
C THR A 40 1.33 15.34 0.29
N ALA A 41 0.49 15.67 -0.70
CA ALA A 41 -0.74 16.41 -0.41
C ALA A 41 -1.63 15.59 0.56
N ASP A 42 -2.51 16.24 1.32
CA ASP A 42 -3.38 15.56 2.28
C ASP A 42 -4.14 14.39 1.61
N GLY A 43 -3.85 13.18 2.07
CA GLY A 43 -4.49 11.96 1.56
C GLY A 43 -3.93 11.40 0.24
N GLN A 44 -2.83 11.98 -0.28
CA GLN A 44 -2.10 11.38 -1.41
C GLN A 44 -1.43 10.08 -0.97
N ARG A 45 -1.56 9.03 -1.79
CA ARG A 45 -0.93 7.73 -1.49
C ARG A 45 0.57 7.79 -1.73
N PHE A 46 1.32 7.01 -0.95
CA PHE A 46 2.79 6.91 -1.10
C PHE A 46 3.22 6.58 -2.53
N PHE A 47 2.55 5.62 -3.18
CA PHE A 47 2.90 5.24 -4.55
C PHE A 47 2.74 6.40 -5.54
N ASP A 48 1.65 7.15 -5.45
CA ASP A 48 1.40 8.30 -6.32
C ASP A 48 2.44 9.40 -6.07
N ALA A 49 2.82 9.62 -4.81
CA ALA A 49 3.83 10.62 -4.44
C ALA A 49 5.24 10.24 -4.92
N ILE A 50 5.64 8.97 -4.78
CA ILE A 50 6.96 8.52 -5.22
C ILE A 50 7.06 8.38 -6.74
N HIS A 51 5.97 7.99 -7.41
CA HIS A 51 5.90 7.86 -8.87
C HIS A 51 5.97 9.24 -9.56
N SER A 52 5.30 10.25 -8.99
CA SER A 52 5.34 11.63 -9.50
C SER A 52 6.54 12.45 -9.01
N SER A 53 7.40 11.88 -8.17
CA SER A 53 8.56 12.57 -7.60
C SER A 53 9.55 12.97 -8.69
N ARG A 54 10.08 14.20 -8.60
CA ARG A 54 11.19 14.65 -9.46
C ARG A 54 12.53 13.99 -9.11
N ASN A 55 12.64 13.40 -7.91
CA ASN A 55 13.83 12.70 -7.49
C ASN A 55 13.74 11.23 -7.95
N SER A 56 14.34 10.93 -9.09
CA SER A 56 14.35 9.60 -9.69
C SER A 56 15.05 8.54 -8.83
N PHE A 57 15.97 8.94 -7.95
CA PHE A 57 16.64 8.03 -7.03
C PHE A 57 15.69 7.48 -5.97
N LEU A 58 14.71 8.26 -5.50
CA LEU A 58 13.73 7.79 -4.51
C LEU A 58 12.98 6.56 -5.02
N PHE A 59 12.47 6.63 -6.24
CA PHE A 59 11.76 5.51 -6.85
C PHE A 59 12.67 4.29 -7.01
N ARG A 60 13.89 4.52 -7.50
CA ARG A 60 14.89 3.46 -7.70
C ARG A 60 15.31 2.78 -6.41
N ASP A 61 15.43 3.51 -5.31
CA ASP A 61 15.83 2.95 -4.02
C ASP A 61 14.75 2.02 -3.42
N HIS A 62 13.47 2.31 -3.69
CA HIS A 62 12.34 1.52 -3.18
C HIS A 62 11.99 0.33 -4.08
N PHE A 63 12.10 0.47 -5.40
CA PHE A 63 11.64 -0.53 -6.36
C PHE A 63 12.75 -1.19 -7.18
N ARG A 64 14.01 -0.77 -7.00
CA ARG A 64 15.21 -1.25 -7.72
C ARG A 64 15.14 -1.07 -9.24
N MET A 65 14.25 -0.21 -9.71
CA MET A 65 14.07 0.14 -11.13
C MET A 65 13.66 1.61 -11.23
N ASP A 66 13.82 2.22 -12.40
CA ASP A 66 13.28 3.55 -12.64
C ASP A 66 11.78 3.51 -12.94
N VAL A 67 11.16 4.70 -13.01
CA VAL A 67 9.72 4.87 -13.25
C VAL A 67 9.32 4.32 -14.61
N ALA A 68 10.14 4.50 -15.65
CA ALA A 68 9.81 4.05 -17.01
C ALA A 68 9.83 2.51 -17.13
N ALA A 69 10.81 1.87 -16.48
CA ALA A 69 10.89 0.42 -16.36
C ALA A 69 9.71 -0.13 -15.56
N PHE A 70 9.31 0.55 -14.49
CA PHE A 70 8.11 0.18 -13.75
C PHE A 70 6.85 0.29 -14.60
N ASP A 71 6.66 1.40 -15.32
CA ASP A 71 5.48 1.60 -16.17
C ASP A 71 5.41 0.54 -17.27
N THR A 72 6.56 0.22 -17.88
CA THR A 72 6.68 -0.86 -18.86
C THR A 72 6.29 -2.21 -18.24
N LEU A 73 6.84 -2.53 -17.07
CA LEU A 73 6.49 -3.76 -16.35
C LEU A 73 5.01 -3.81 -16.00
N PHE A 74 4.42 -2.68 -15.60
CA PHE A 74 3.01 -2.58 -15.27
C PHE A 74 2.13 -2.92 -16.47
N GLU A 75 2.37 -2.32 -17.64
CA GLU A 75 1.58 -2.61 -18.86
C GLU A 75 1.60 -4.11 -19.20
N LEU A 76 2.73 -4.76 -18.97
CA LEU A 76 2.91 -6.18 -19.29
C LEU A 76 2.30 -7.09 -18.22
N CYS A 77 2.25 -6.65 -16.97
CA CYS A 77 1.61 -7.38 -15.87
C CYS A 77 0.11 -7.09 -15.76
N GLN A 78 -0.39 -5.98 -16.32
CA GLN A 78 -1.77 -5.52 -16.16
C GLN A 78 -2.81 -6.60 -16.51
N PRO A 79 -2.69 -7.36 -17.62
CA PRO A 79 -3.66 -8.41 -17.95
C PRO A 79 -3.77 -9.53 -16.90
N PHE A 80 -2.76 -9.68 -16.04
CA PHE A 80 -2.68 -10.71 -15.01
C PHE A 80 -3.09 -10.19 -13.62
N ILE A 81 -3.30 -8.87 -13.47
CA ILE A 81 -3.78 -8.27 -12.23
C ILE A 81 -5.31 -8.24 -12.27
N VAL A 82 -5.95 -8.99 -11.37
CA VAL A 82 -7.42 -9.08 -11.29
C VAL A 82 -8.08 -7.70 -11.23
N ASP A 83 -9.05 -7.44 -12.13
CA ASP A 83 -9.77 -6.16 -12.33
C ASP A 83 -10.50 -5.59 -11.11
N THR A 84 -10.65 -6.36 -10.03
CA THR A 84 -11.36 -5.93 -8.82
C THR A 84 -10.57 -4.97 -7.93
N VAL A 85 -9.29 -4.71 -8.25
CA VAL A 85 -8.43 -3.83 -7.45
C VAL A 85 -8.41 -2.43 -8.04
N ARG A 86 -8.95 -1.44 -7.31
CA ARG A 86 -9.00 -0.03 -7.75
C ARG A 86 -7.63 0.55 -8.15
N ASN A 87 -6.57 0.21 -7.43
CA ASN A 87 -5.20 0.67 -7.72
C ASN A 87 -4.31 -0.50 -8.12
N GLN A 88 -4.40 -0.92 -9.39
CA GLN A 88 -3.61 -2.04 -9.91
C GLN A 88 -2.10 -1.77 -9.82
N ARG A 89 -1.65 -0.53 -10.01
CA ARG A 89 -0.23 -0.14 -9.87
C ARG A 89 0.31 -0.39 -8.47
N GLU A 90 -0.50 -0.15 -7.42
CA GLU A 90 -0.09 -0.43 -6.04
C GLU A 90 0.08 -1.93 -5.77
N VAL A 91 -0.66 -2.80 -6.46
CA VAL A 91 -0.46 -4.25 -6.36
C VAL A 91 0.96 -4.61 -6.74
N LEU A 92 1.42 -4.08 -7.88
CA LEU A 92 2.78 -4.31 -8.38
C LEU A 92 3.82 -3.63 -7.49
N ALA A 93 3.57 -2.39 -7.07
CA ALA A 93 4.47 -1.65 -6.18
C ALA A 93 4.69 -2.37 -4.84
N VAL A 94 3.65 -2.89 -4.21
CA VAL A 94 3.77 -3.65 -2.96
C VAL A 94 4.60 -4.92 -3.16
N ALA A 95 4.40 -5.64 -4.27
CA ALA A 95 5.18 -6.83 -4.59
C ALA A 95 6.67 -6.49 -4.83
N LEU A 96 6.96 -5.49 -5.67
CA LEU A 96 8.33 -5.08 -5.99
C LEU A 96 9.06 -4.51 -4.77
N HIS A 97 8.40 -3.68 -3.95
CA HIS A 97 8.97 -3.20 -2.71
C HIS A 97 9.32 -4.36 -1.79
N TRP A 98 8.47 -5.39 -1.68
CA TRP A 98 8.76 -6.57 -0.88
C TRP A 98 9.95 -7.37 -1.45
N ILE A 99 9.98 -7.61 -2.76
CA ILE A 99 11.09 -8.32 -3.43
C ILE A 99 12.41 -7.57 -3.26
N GLY A 100 12.41 -6.25 -3.42
CA GLY A 100 13.62 -5.43 -3.40
C GLY A 100 14.17 -5.10 -2.01
N THR A 101 13.36 -5.25 -0.95
CA THR A 101 13.74 -4.82 0.42
C THR A 101 13.55 -5.91 1.48
N ALA A 102 12.91 -7.04 1.15
CA ALA A 102 12.43 -8.03 2.12
C ALA A 102 11.58 -7.43 3.26
N SER A 103 10.94 -6.27 3.03
CA SER A 103 10.14 -5.57 4.04
C SER A 103 9.07 -6.45 4.68
N THR A 104 8.83 -6.24 5.97
CA THR A 104 7.75 -6.93 6.69
C THR A 104 6.38 -6.40 6.24
N CYS A 105 5.32 -7.20 6.41
CA CYS A 105 3.96 -6.73 6.11
C CYS A 105 3.62 -5.48 6.93
N ARG A 106 4.04 -5.43 8.20
CA ARG A 106 3.75 -4.31 9.09
C ARG A 106 4.40 -3.00 8.62
N MET A 107 5.62 -3.08 8.10
CA MET A 107 6.30 -1.93 7.50
C MET A 107 5.52 -1.43 6.27
N GLN A 108 5.09 -2.35 5.40
CA GLN A 108 4.32 -1.98 4.22
C GLN A 108 2.91 -1.48 4.52
N GLU A 109 2.26 -1.96 5.60
CA GLU A 109 0.99 -1.40 6.06
C GLU A 109 1.12 0.09 6.33
N VAL A 110 2.18 0.50 7.02
CA VAL A 110 2.46 1.91 7.31
C VAL A 110 2.84 2.65 6.03
N LEU A 111 3.80 2.12 5.26
CA LEU A 111 4.33 2.80 4.08
C LEU A 111 3.27 3.03 3.01
N PHE A 112 2.39 2.06 2.74
CA PHE A 112 1.34 2.19 1.72
C PHE A 112 -0.02 2.63 2.29
N ASP A 113 -0.13 2.83 3.61
CA ASP A 113 -1.41 3.02 4.33
C ASP A 113 -2.48 1.98 3.96
N LEU A 114 -2.09 0.71 3.92
CA LEU A 114 -2.96 -0.42 3.62
C LEU A 114 -3.15 -1.30 4.85
N THR A 115 -4.25 -2.06 4.88
CA THR A 115 -4.44 -3.10 5.91
C THR A 115 -3.54 -4.31 5.64
N PHE A 116 -3.13 -5.01 6.70
CA PHE A 116 -2.34 -6.23 6.61
C PHE A 116 -2.87 -7.23 5.57
N SER A 117 -4.18 -7.48 5.60
CA SER A 117 -4.85 -8.39 4.67
C SER A 117 -4.74 -7.93 3.21
N THR A 118 -4.75 -6.61 2.97
CA THR A 118 -4.57 -6.02 1.64
C THR A 118 -3.12 -6.15 1.19
N ILE A 119 -2.16 -5.82 2.05
CA ILE A 119 -0.72 -6.00 1.77
C ILE A 119 -0.41 -7.45 1.40
N HIS A 120 -0.88 -8.40 2.20
CA HIS A 120 -0.64 -9.82 1.95
C HIS A 120 -1.24 -10.27 0.61
N LYS A 121 -2.48 -9.83 0.30
CA LYS A 121 -3.12 -10.09 -1.00
C LYS A 121 -2.33 -9.46 -2.15
N TYR A 122 -1.85 -8.22 -2.01
CA TYR A 122 -1.13 -7.51 -3.06
C TYR A 122 0.22 -8.15 -3.35
N ARG A 123 0.96 -8.59 -2.31
CA ARG A 123 2.21 -9.35 -2.49
C ARG A 123 1.99 -10.57 -3.37
N ILE A 124 1.02 -11.42 -3.00
CA ILE A 124 0.74 -12.69 -3.72
C ILE A 124 0.28 -12.41 -5.15
N ARG A 125 -0.62 -11.44 -5.35
CA ARG A 125 -1.14 -11.13 -6.69
C ARG A 125 -0.08 -10.49 -7.57
N GLY A 126 0.69 -9.54 -7.05
CA GLY A 126 1.75 -8.87 -7.78
C GLY A 126 2.89 -9.82 -8.14
N THR A 127 3.33 -10.68 -7.22
CA THR A 127 4.36 -11.69 -7.52
C THR A 127 3.88 -12.67 -8.58
N ARG A 128 2.63 -13.14 -8.50
CA ARG A 128 2.04 -13.98 -9.55
C ARG A 128 2.01 -13.26 -10.90
N ALA A 129 1.59 -12.01 -10.95
CA ALA A 129 1.57 -11.23 -12.19
C ALA A 129 2.98 -11.04 -12.80
N ILE A 130 4.02 -10.96 -11.96
CA ILE A 130 5.42 -10.90 -12.41
C ILE A 130 5.91 -12.26 -12.91
N CYS A 131 5.58 -13.35 -12.21
CA CYS A 131 6.10 -14.70 -12.50
C CYS A 131 5.34 -15.47 -13.59
N VAL A 132 4.08 -15.11 -13.89
CA VAL A 132 3.27 -15.74 -14.95
C VAL A 132 3.62 -15.20 -16.34
N ARG A 133 4.43 -14.13 -16.38
CA ARG A 133 4.98 -13.55 -17.58
C ARG A 133 6.23 -14.30 -18.04
#